data_AF-A0A924B4J7-F1
#
_entry.id   AF-A0A924B4J7-F1
#
_cell.length_a   1.000
_cell.length_b   1.000
_cell.length_c   1.000
_cell.angle_alpha   90.00
_cell.angle_beta   90.00
_cell.angle_gamma   90.00
#
_symmetry.space_group_name_H-M   'P 1'
#
loop_
_entity.id
_entity.type
_entity.pdbx_description
1 polymer ?
#
loop_
_entity_poly.entity_id
_entity_poly.type
_entity_poly.pdbx_seq_one_letter_code
_entity_poly.pdbx_strand_id
1 'polypeptide(L)'
;MFANIPSIDPGQAQDLFGQLMQTANPALFLMVAGAVLARILGFMIVGPFFGSMNIPMTARVAFSVIMTAVITPYAMHGVGASIASELGKNAGPFDYLLLLVNQVFIGLFLGFCGSFIFYAIESAGRVIDTQRGSNMADIIAPQSGERTSPTGQFLMMVALVIFVVSGLHMQMLEAFLKTFEVFPPTLGLEWLGDPIQASHGHPELQGVIKAFATMSGNSLLLTLQIAAPAMITLLLTDVLLGIINRGAPQVNVFALSQVVKGPIGIAALMIALIPIWNYVEVHALPRIVTGENSITAVATKMRDSDRTAKQVQAEKDAAKAAAEARGEVTSDGR
;
A
#
# COMPACT_ATOMS: atom_id res chain seq x y z
N MET A 1 19.54 0.30 1.11
CA MET A 1 19.32 1.13 2.32
C MET A 1 18.48 0.34 3.32
N PHE A 2 19.00 -0.81 3.76
CA PHE A 2 18.25 -1.81 4.53
C PHE A 2 19.01 -2.23 5.81
N ALA A 3 19.90 -1.41 6.35
CA ALA A 3 20.90 -1.90 7.31
C ALA A 3 20.51 -1.81 8.80
N ASN A 4 19.38 -1.21 9.19
CA ASN A 4 19.14 -0.92 10.61
C ASN A 4 17.70 -1.22 11.06
N ILE A 5 17.32 -2.50 11.02
CA ILE A 5 16.17 -2.98 11.81
C ILE A 5 16.80 -3.58 13.07
N PRO A 6 16.63 -2.98 14.26
CA PRO A 6 17.12 -3.57 15.51
C PRO A 6 16.50 -4.97 15.66
N SER A 7 17.34 -5.99 15.85
CA SER A 7 16.88 -7.33 16.22
C SER A 7 16.18 -7.24 17.57
N ILE A 8 14.87 -7.47 17.59
CA ILE A 8 14.06 -7.43 18.82
C ILE A 8 14.42 -8.65 19.66
N ASP A 9 15.12 -8.43 20.76
CA ASP A 9 15.43 -9.46 21.76
C ASP A 9 14.14 -9.85 22.50
N PRO A 10 13.76 -11.14 22.62
CA PRO A 10 12.51 -11.57 23.26
C PRO A 10 12.38 -11.09 24.72
N GLY A 11 13.51 -10.90 25.40
CA GLY A 11 13.56 -10.33 26.76
C GLY A 11 13.22 -8.85 26.80
N GLN A 12 13.64 -8.07 25.79
CA GLN A 12 13.28 -6.66 25.70
C GLN A 12 11.78 -6.48 25.48
N ALA A 13 11.10 -7.35 24.74
CA ALA A 13 9.65 -7.26 24.53
C ALA A 13 8.85 -7.50 25.84
N GLN A 14 9.34 -8.37 26.72
CA GLN A 14 8.71 -8.64 28.03
C GLN A 14 8.98 -7.52 29.03
N ASP A 15 10.21 -7.00 29.09
CA ASP A 15 10.54 -5.82 29.89
C ASP A 15 9.84 -4.56 29.37
N LEU A 16 9.58 -4.48 28.07
CA LEU A 16 8.79 -3.40 27.47
C LEU A 16 7.32 -3.46 27.91
N PHE A 17 6.73 -4.65 27.96
CA PHE A 17 5.35 -4.82 28.42
C PHE A 17 5.22 -4.46 29.91
N GLY A 18 6.23 -4.83 30.71
CA GLY A 18 6.36 -4.43 32.11
C GLY A 18 6.52 -2.92 32.30
N GLN A 19 7.42 -2.29 31.54
CA GLN A 19 7.64 -0.83 31.59
C GLN A 19 6.47 -0.03 31.03
N LEU A 20 5.76 -0.52 30.01
CA LEU A 20 4.53 0.09 29.46
C LEU A 20 3.38 0.00 30.46
N MET A 21 3.22 -1.11 31.18
CA MET A 21 2.23 -1.24 32.26
C MET A 21 2.56 -0.35 33.48
N GLN A 22 3.84 -0.07 33.71
CA GLN A 22 4.32 0.64 34.89
C GLN A 22 4.52 2.17 34.68
N THR A 23 4.64 2.63 33.43
CA THR A 23 4.80 4.06 33.08
C THR A 23 3.65 4.68 32.29
N ALA A 24 2.72 3.88 31.73
CA ALA A 24 1.61 4.44 30.97
C ALA A 24 0.45 4.89 31.87
N ASN A 25 0.16 6.18 31.83
CA ASN A 25 -1.19 6.65 32.10
C ASN A 25 -2.15 5.86 31.19
N PRO A 26 -3.11 5.06 31.72
CA PRO A 26 -4.01 4.24 30.89
C PRO A 26 -4.81 5.10 29.89
N ALA A 27 -5.02 6.37 30.21
CA ALA A 27 -5.64 7.33 29.30
C ALA A 27 -4.79 7.58 28.03
N LEU A 28 -3.47 7.69 28.15
CA LEU A 28 -2.58 7.91 27.01
C LEU A 28 -2.57 6.70 26.06
N PHE A 29 -2.53 5.50 26.63
CA PHE A 29 -2.60 4.27 25.83
C PHE A 29 -3.90 4.19 25.03
N LEU A 30 -5.04 4.49 25.66
CA LEU A 30 -6.34 4.53 24.97
C LEU A 30 -6.40 5.62 23.90
N MET A 31 -5.81 6.78 24.15
CA MET A 31 -5.76 7.89 23.18
C MET A 31 -4.95 7.52 21.94
N VAL A 32 -3.77 6.91 22.12
CA VAL A 32 -2.92 6.41 21.04
C VAL A 32 -3.63 5.30 20.27
N ALA A 33 -4.24 4.34 20.98
CA ALA A 33 -5.00 3.26 20.35
C ALA A 33 -6.17 3.80 19.50
N GLY A 34 -6.90 4.81 19.99
CA GLY A 34 -7.97 5.47 19.25
C GLY A 34 -7.48 6.17 17.98
N ALA A 35 -6.33 6.83 18.04
CA ALA A 35 -5.69 7.48 16.89
C ALA A 35 -5.24 6.46 15.82
N VAL A 36 -4.62 5.36 16.24
CA VAL A 36 -4.21 4.26 15.37
C VAL A 36 -5.43 3.60 14.72
N LEU A 37 -6.47 3.34 15.50
CA LEU A 37 -7.73 2.78 15.01
C LEU A 37 -8.38 3.69 13.96
N ALA A 38 -8.43 5.00 14.20
CA ALA A 38 -8.98 5.97 13.25
C ALA A 38 -8.24 5.95 11.90
N ARG A 39 -6.91 5.85 11.92
CA ARG A 39 -6.10 5.73 10.69
C ARG A 39 -6.35 4.41 9.96
N ILE A 40 -6.39 3.30 10.69
CA ILE A 40 -6.66 1.97 10.10
C ILE A 40 -8.06 1.93 9.51
N LEU A 41 -9.07 2.47 10.19
CA LEU A 41 -10.44 2.54 9.67
C LEU A 41 -10.51 3.38 8.39
N GLY A 42 -9.87 4.56 8.36
CA GLY A 42 -9.77 5.38 7.15
C GLY A 42 -9.16 4.61 5.98
N PHE A 43 -8.08 3.87 6.24
CA PHE A 43 -7.44 3.00 5.25
C PHE A 43 -8.36 1.86 4.80
N MET A 44 -9.08 1.19 5.71
CA MET A 44 -9.95 0.04 5.39
C MET A 44 -11.20 0.43 4.59
N ILE A 45 -11.63 1.70 4.66
CA ILE A 45 -12.77 2.20 3.88
C ILE A 45 -12.43 2.27 2.39
N VAL A 46 -11.23 2.77 2.05
CA VAL A 46 -10.84 3.09 0.65
C VAL A 46 -9.75 2.14 0.13
N GLY A 47 -9.06 1.45 1.01
CA GLY A 47 -7.91 0.62 0.71
C GLY A 47 -8.26 -0.52 -0.24
N PRO A 48 -7.30 -0.93 -1.09
CA PRO A 48 -7.52 -2.00 -2.05
C PRO A 48 -7.85 -3.30 -1.30
N PHE A 49 -8.68 -4.16 -1.91
CA PHE A 49 -9.25 -5.39 -1.32
C PHE A 49 -10.31 -5.17 -0.22
N PHE A 50 -10.02 -4.33 0.78
CA PHE A 50 -10.90 -4.11 1.94
C PHE A 50 -12.05 -3.12 1.68
N GLY A 51 -11.90 -2.18 0.76
CA GLY A 51 -12.96 -1.24 0.38
C GLY A 51 -14.10 -1.86 -0.44
N SER A 52 -13.98 -3.12 -0.87
CA SER A 52 -14.99 -3.78 -1.69
C SER A 52 -16.28 -4.06 -0.90
N MET A 53 -17.45 -3.91 -1.55
CA MET A 53 -18.76 -4.22 -0.94
C MET A 53 -18.92 -5.70 -0.54
N ASN A 54 -18.02 -6.57 -1.00
CA ASN A 54 -18.06 -8.00 -0.73
C ASN A 54 -17.68 -8.35 0.72
N ILE A 55 -17.05 -7.43 1.47
CA ILE A 55 -16.68 -7.66 2.87
C ILE A 55 -17.67 -6.91 3.80
N PRO A 56 -18.40 -7.62 4.69
CA PRO A 56 -19.35 -6.99 5.58
C PRO A 56 -18.64 -5.99 6.51
N MET A 57 -19.31 -4.87 6.79
CA MET A 57 -18.75 -3.80 7.63
C MET A 57 -18.27 -4.31 9.00
N THR A 58 -18.99 -5.28 9.57
CA THR A 58 -18.65 -5.90 10.87
C THR A 58 -17.28 -6.58 10.84
N ALA A 59 -16.97 -7.35 9.78
CA ALA A 59 -15.67 -8.00 9.63
C ALA A 59 -14.53 -6.99 9.47
N ARG A 60 -14.78 -5.88 8.75
CA ARG A 60 -13.78 -4.80 8.56
C ARG A 60 -13.44 -4.10 9.87
N VAL A 61 -14.46 -3.77 10.66
CA VAL A 61 -14.27 -3.16 11.98
C VAL A 61 -13.56 -4.13 12.92
N ALA A 62 -13.97 -5.40 12.97
CA ALA A 62 -13.32 -6.41 13.79
C ALA A 62 -11.83 -6.59 13.44
N PHE A 63 -11.51 -6.68 12.15
CA PHE A 63 -10.12 -6.76 11.69
C PHE A 63 -9.31 -5.51 12.04
N SER A 64 -9.92 -4.32 11.91
CA SER A 64 -9.27 -3.05 12.27
C SER A 64 -8.93 -2.98 13.75
N VAL A 65 -9.80 -3.48 14.63
CA VAL A 65 -9.56 -3.54 16.08
C VAL A 65 -8.40 -4.50 16.40
N ILE A 66 -8.36 -5.67 15.76
CA ILE A 66 -7.25 -6.63 15.93
C ILE A 66 -5.93 -6.01 15.47
N MET A 67 -5.90 -5.38 14.30
CA MET A 67 -4.71 -4.70 13.79
C MET A 67 -4.27 -3.55 14.72
N THR A 68 -5.22 -2.80 15.27
CA THR A 68 -4.92 -1.73 16.24
C THR A 68 -4.24 -2.30 17.48
N ALA A 69 -4.73 -3.41 18.03
CA ALA A 69 -4.13 -4.04 19.21
C ALA A 69 -2.67 -4.47 18.96
N VAL A 70 -2.35 -4.91 17.74
CA VAL A 70 -0.99 -5.31 17.34
C VAL A 70 -0.09 -4.11 17.07
N ILE A 71 -0.60 -3.05 16.46
CA ILE A 71 0.18 -1.88 16.01
C ILE A 71 0.41 -0.87 17.14
N THR A 72 -0.55 -0.71 18.05
CA THR A 72 -0.48 0.23 19.17
C THR A 72 0.82 0.13 19.99
N PRO A 73 1.32 -1.05 20.42
CA PRO A 73 2.58 -1.13 21.17
C PRO A 73 3.80 -0.66 20.36
N TYR A 74 3.78 -0.83 19.04
CA TYR A 74 4.83 -0.30 18.16
C TYR A 74 4.70 1.22 18.00
N ALA A 75 3.47 1.71 17.81
CA ALA A 75 3.20 3.14 17.69
C ALA A 75 3.61 3.89 18.97
N MET A 76 3.38 3.33 20.17
CA MET A 76 3.72 3.97 21.45
C MET A 76 5.16 4.49 21.55
N HIS A 77 6.14 3.82 20.94
CA HIS A 77 7.54 4.27 20.98
C HIS A 77 7.83 5.55 20.19
N GLY A 78 7.11 5.80 19.09
CA GLY A 78 7.27 7.01 18.27
C GLY A 78 6.17 8.03 18.51
N VAL A 79 4.92 7.56 18.47
CA VAL A 79 3.69 8.34 18.61
C VAL A 79 3.38 8.71 20.06
N GLY A 80 3.69 7.83 21.02
CA GLY A 80 3.36 8.05 22.43
C GLY A 80 4.04 9.30 22.98
N ALA A 81 5.25 9.60 22.53
CA ALA A 81 6.00 10.79 22.94
C ALA A 81 5.40 12.10 22.40
N SER A 82 4.90 12.11 21.15
CA SER A 82 4.28 13.30 20.53
C SER A 82 2.90 13.58 21.11
N ILE A 83 2.08 12.55 21.30
CA ILE A 83 0.76 12.70 21.91
C ILE A 83 0.88 13.10 23.39
N ALA A 84 1.84 12.53 24.12
CA ALA A 84 2.06 12.89 25.53
C ALA A 84 2.58 14.33 25.71
N SER A 85 3.42 14.83 24.80
CA SER A 85 3.98 16.19 24.90
C SER A 85 2.96 17.29 24.61
N GLU A 86 2.04 17.05 23.67
CA GLU A 86 1.06 18.05 23.24
C GLU A 86 -0.28 17.95 23.99
N LEU A 87 -0.81 16.73 24.16
CA LEU A 87 -2.10 16.51 24.82
C LEU A 87 -1.99 16.62 26.35
N GLY A 88 -0.78 16.47 26.89
CA GLY A 88 -0.49 16.45 28.33
C GLY A 88 -0.56 17.81 29.05
N LYS A 89 -0.70 18.93 28.34
CA LYS A 89 -0.65 20.27 28.97
C LYS A 89 -1.98 21.01 29.10
N ASN A 90 -2.94 20.90 28.18
CA ASN A 90 -4.26 21.57 28.27
C ASN A 90 -5.24 21.14 27.16
N ALA A 91 -5.20 19.90 26.68
CA ALA A 91 -6.06 19.51 25.57
C ALA A 91 -7.49 19.22 26.00
N GLY A 92 -8.44 19.91 25.37
CA GLY A 92 -9.87 19.63 25.53
C GLY A 92 -10.30 18.37 24.76
N PRO A 93 -11.51 17.85 25.01
CA PRO A 93 -12.10 16.77 24.19
C PRO A 93 -12.17 17.11 22.70
N PHE A 94 -12.26 18.41 22.37
CA PHE A 94 -12.28 18.93 21.00
C PHE A 94 -10.94 18.72 20.28
N ASP A 95 -9.82 18.89 20.97
CA ASP A 95 -8.48 18.74 20.41
C ASP A 95 -8.21 17.28 20.04
N TYR A 96 -8.67 16.35 20.88
CA TYR A 96 -8.61 14.92 20.57
C TYR A 96 -9.50 14.53 19.39
N LEU A 97 -10.71 15.10 19.29
CA LEU A 97 -11.58 14.87 18.13
C LEU A 97 -10.91 15.34 16.83
N LEU A 98 -10.26 16.51 16.83
CA LEU A 98 -9.54 17.02 15.67
C LEU A 98 -8.38 16.11 15.28
N LEU A 99 -7.65 15.58 16.26
CA LEU A 99 -6.60 14.59 16.04
C LEU A 99 -7.17 13.33 15.36
N LEU A 100 -8.28 12.77 15.86
CA LEU A 100 -8.92 11.61 15.25
C LEU A 100 -9.33 11.85 13.81
N VAL A 101 -9.94 13.01 13.52
CA VAL A 101 -10.33 13.39 12.16
C VAL A 101 -9.11 13.42 11.24
N ASN A 102 -8.00 14.01 11.67
CA ASN A 102 -6.76 14.03 10.90
C ASN A 102 -6.25 12.60 10.61
N GLN A 103 -6.29 11.70 11.61
CA GLN A 103 -5.90 10.31 11.41
C GLN A 103 -6.77 9.58 10.38
N VAL A 104 -8.08 9.83 10.39
CA VAL A 104 -8.98 9.28 9.36
C VAL A 104 -8.60 9.80 7.97
N PHE A 105 -8.31 11.09 7.82
CA PHE A 105 -7.90 11.67 6.54
C PHE A 105 -6.60 11.08 6.01
N ILE A 106 -5.59 10.92 6.87
CA ILE A 106 -4.32 10.28 6.49
C ILE A 106 -4.57 8.83 6.04
N GLY A 107 -5.35 8.07 6.82
CA GLY A 107 -5.73 6.70 6.46
C GLY A 107 -6.44 6.62 5.12
N LEU A 108 -7.40 7.52 4.89
CA LEU A 108 -8.19 7.59 3.66
C LEU A 108 -7.31 7.95 2.45
N PHE A 109 -6.40 8.90 2.61
CA PHE A 109 -5.45 9.28 1.57
C PHE A 109 -4.51 8.13 1.20
N LEU A 110 -3.99 7.39 2.19
CA LEU A 110 -3.15 6.22 1.95
C LEU A 110 -3.91 5.10 1.24
N GLY A 111 -5.16 4.86 1.66
CA GLY A 111 -6.04 3.91 0.99
C GLY A 111 -6.27 4.30 -0.47
N PHE A 112 -6.56 5.57 -0.73
CA PHE A 112 -6.77 6.10 -2.08
C PHE A 112 -5.53 5.96 -2.96
N CYS A 113 -4.36 6.30 -2.43
CA CYS A 113 -3.08 6.14 -3.12
C CYS A 113 -2.80 4.67 -3.48
N GLY A 114 -3.06 3.75 -2.56
CA GLY A 114 -2.94 2.30 -2.81
C GLY A 114 -3.94 1.77 -3.84
N SER A 115 -5.11 2.40 -3.94
CA SER A 115 -6.19 1.98 -4.84
C SER A 115 -6.03 2.46 -6.29
N PHE A 116 -5.16 3.43 -6.60
CA PHE A 116 -4.97 3.94 -7.97
C PHE A 116 -4.67 2.85 -9.01
N ILE A 117 -3.83 1.87 -8.65
CA ILE A 117 -3.44 0.79 -9.56
C ILE A 117 -4.66 -0.08 -9.90
N PHE A 118 -5.47 -0.41 -8.90
CA PHE A 118 -6.67 -1.22 -9.05
C PHE A 118 -7.75 -0.49 -9.85
N TYR A 119 -7.99 0.79 -9.54
CA TYR A 119 -8.92 1.62 -10.30
C TYR A 119 -8.49 1.80 -11.76
N ALA A 120 -7.18 1.91 -12.04
CA ALA A 120 -6.69 2.00 -13.40
C ALA A 120 -6.96 0.70 -14.19
N ILE A 121 -6.70 -0.45 -13.59
CA ILE A 121 -6.94 -1.77 -14.21
C ILE A 121 -8.44 -1.99 -14.46
N GLU A 122 -9.29 -1.70 -13.47
CA GLU A 122 -10.75 -1.80 -13.60
C GLU A 122 -11.28 -0.86 -14.69
N SER A 123 -10.79 0.38 -14.70
CA SER A 123 -11.15 1.40 -15.69
C SER A 123 -10.76 0.96 -17.10
N ALA A 124 -9.61 0.28 -17.26
CA ALA A 124 -9.18 -0.23 -18.57
C ALA A 124 -10.19 -1.26 -19.11
N GLY A 125 -10.64 -2.19 -18.26
CA GLY A 125 -11.68 -3.14 -18.64
C GLY A 125 -13.02 -2.47 -18.96
N ARG A 126 -13.38 -1.40 -18.23
CA ARG A 126 -14.58 -0.60 -18.53
C ARG A 126 -14.50 0.13 -19.87
N VAL A 127 -13.34 0.64 -20.24
CA VAL A 127 -13.11 1.25 -21.57
C VAL A 127 -13.30 0.22 -22.67
N ILE A 128 -12.75 -0.99 -22.51
CA ILE A 128 -12.91 -2.09 -23.47
C ILE A 128 -14.38 -2.51 -23.60
N ASP A 129 -15.09 -2.62 -22.47
CA ASP A 129 -16.50 -3.00 -22.45
C ASP A 129 -17.41 -1.97 -23.11
N THR A 130 -17.03 -0.70 -22.99
CA THR A 130 -17.69 0.40 -23.69
C THR A 130 -17.47 0.29 -25.20
N GLN A 131 -16.24 -0.01 -25.66
CA GLN A 131 -15.95 -0.12 -27.10
C GLN A 131 -16.53 -1.36 -27.78
N ARG A 132 -16.57 -2.50 -27.08
CA ARG A 132 -17.21 -3.72 -27.60
C ARG A 132 -18.75 -3.63 -27.58
N GLY A 133 -19.31 -2.64 -26.89
CA GLY A 133 -20.74 -2.39 -26.80
C GLY A 133 -21.47 -3.25 -25.76
N SER A 134 -20.76 -3.98 -24.89
CA SER A 134 -21.38 -4.74 -23.80
C SER A 134 -21.95 -3.83 -22.71
N ASN A 135 -21.47 -2.59 -22.64
CA ASN A 135 -21.93 -1.58 -21.69
C ASN A 135 -22.89 -0.54 -22.30
N MET A 136 -23.54 -0.86 -23.43
CA MET A 136 -24.49 0.07 -24.08
C MET A 136 -25.72 0.36 -23.22
N ALA A 137 -26.12 -0.57 -22.35
CA ALA A 137 -27.23 -0.36 -21.39
C ALA A 137 -26.94 0.83 -20.44
N ASP A 138 -25.69 1.00 -20.00
CA ASP A 138 -25.25 2.12 -19.14
C ASP A 138 -25.31 3.48 -19.86
N ILE A 139 -25.08 3.50 -21.18
CA ILE A 139 -25.12 4.72 -21.99
C ILE A 139 -26.56 5.11 -22.34
N ILE A 140 -27.42 4.13 -22.59
CA ILE A 140 -28.81 4.34 -23.01
C ILE A 140 -29.72 4.65 -21.82
N ALA A 141 -29.51 4.02 -20.66
CA ALA A 141 -30.31 4.21 -19.45
C ALA A 141 -29.44 4.31 -18.18
N PRO A 142 -28.77 5.45 -17.94
CA PRO A 142 -27.85 5.61 -16.79
C PRO A 142 -28.51 5.55 -15.41
N GLN A 143 -29.85 5.44 -15.35
CA GLN A 143 -30.67 5.40 -14.15
C GLN A 143 -30.89 3.98 -13.58
N SER A 144 -30.55 2.91 -14.33
CA SER A 144 -30.81 1.51 -13.89
C SER A 144 -29.83 0.96 -12.86
N GLY A 145 -28.85 1.74 -12.38
CA GLY A 145 -28.02 1.42 -11.21
C GLY A 145 -26.98 0.30 -11.37
N GLU A 146 -27.17 -0.66 -12.28
CA GLU A 146 -26.22 -1.75 -12.54
C GLU A 146 -25.08 -1.31 -13.48
N ARG A 147 -24.17 -0.50 -12.95
CA ARG A 147 -22.97 -0.03 -13.67
C ARG A 147 -21.80 -1.00 -13.60
N THR A 148 -22.03 -2.31 -13.68
CA THR A 148 -20.94 -3.28 -13.55
C THR A 148 -20.35 -3.62 -14.91
N SER A 149 -19.04 -3.43 -15.09
CA SER A 149 -18.29 -3.86 -16.27
C SER A 149 -17.79 -5.29 -16.06
N PRO A 150 -18.29 -6.31 -16.80
CA PRO A 150 -17.82 -7.68 -16.63
C PRO A 150 -16.32 -7.84 -16.81
N THR A 151 -15.74 -7.20 -17.83
CA THR A 151 -14.29 -7.26 -18.08
C THR A 151 -13.51 -6.47 -17.05
N GLY A 152 -14.03 -5.32 -16.61
CA GLY A 152 -13.43 -4.53 -15.53
C GLY A 152 -13.33 -5.33 -14.23
N GLN A 153 -14.41 -6.02 -13.87
CA GLN A 153 -14.45 -6.88 -12.70
C GLN A 153 -13.51 -8.09 -12.83
N PHE A 154 -13.45 -8.71 -14.01
CA PHE A 154 -12.50 -9.78 -14.29
C PHE A 154 -11.05 -9.32 -14.12
N LEU A 155 -10.67 -8.19 -14.73
CA LEU A 155 -9.31 -7.64 -14.60
C LEU A 155 -8.99 -7.24 -13.16
N MET A 156 -9.96 -6.71 -12.42
CA MET A 156 -9.82 -6.42 -10.99
C MET A 156 -9.50 -7.69 -10.19
N MET A 157 -10.23 -8.80 -10.44
CA MET A 157 -9.96 -10.08 -9.78
C MET A 157 -8.57 -10.61 -10.12
N VAL A 158 -8.14 -10.53 -11.37
CA VAL A 158 -6.78 -10.92 -11.80
C VAL A 158 -5.73 -10.06 -11.09
N ALA A 159 -5.94 -8.75 -11.01
CA ALA A 159 -5.03 -7.83 -10.31
C ALA A 159 -4.91 -8.16 -8.81
N LEU A 160 -6.03 -8.52 -8.16
CA LEU A 160 -6.02 -8.95 -6.75
C LEU A 160 -5.24 -10.25 -6.55
N VAL A 161 -5.39 -11.23 -7.45
CA VAL A 161 -4.60 -12.47 -7.40
C VAL A 161 -3.11 -12.15 -7.53
N ILE A 162 -2.72 -11.35 -8.52
CA ILE A 162 -1.32 -10.94 -8.72
C ILE A 162 -0.80 -10.19 -7.49
N PHE A 163 -1.60 -9.32 -6.88
CA PHE A 163 -1.24 -8.56 -5.68
C PHE A 163 -0.93 -9.46 -4.47
N VAL A 164 -1.76 -10.48 -4.25
CA VAL A 164 -1.55 -11.44 -3.16
C VAL A 164 -0.34 -12.33 -3.45
N VAL A 165 -0.29 -12.91 -4.65
CA VAL A 165 0.78 -13.83 -5.09
C VAL A 165 2.15 -13.14 -5.07
N SER A 166 2.23 -11.88 -5.48
CA SER A 166 3.49 -11.12 -5.51
C SER A 166 3.97 -10.64 -4.14
N GLY A 167 3.22 -10.89 -3.05
CA GLY A 167 3.57 -10.41 -1.71
C GLY A 167 3.41 -8.89 -1.53
N LEU A 168 2.76 -8.20 -2.47
CA LEU A 168 2.58 -6.74 -2.44
C LEU A 168 1.73 -6.29 -1.25
N HIS A 169 0.84 -7.15 -0.77
CA HIS A 169 0.07 -6.90 0.45
C HIS A 169 0.94 -6.68 1.70
N MET A 170 2.07 -7.38 1.83
CA MET A 170 3.00 -7.18 2.94
C MET A 170 3.80 -5.88 2.79
N GLN A 171 4.19 -5.53 1.57
CA GLN A 171 4.84 -4.23 1.29
C GLN A 171 3.88 -3.06 1.55
N MET A 172 2.59 -3.24 1.26
CA MET A 172 1.56 -2.25 1.57
C MET A 172 1.41 -2.06 3.08
N LEU A 173 1.46 -3.14 3.86
CA LEU A 173 1.43 -3.05 5.33
C LEU A 173 2.71 -2.38 5.88
N GLU A 174 3.88 -2.70 5.32
CA GLU A 174 5.14 -2.02 5.69
C GLU A 174 5.09 -0.52 5.38
N ALA A 175 4.56 -0.14 4.21
CA ALA A 175 4.36 1.25 3.84
C ALA A 175 3.37 1.94 4.79
N PHE A 176 2.29 1.25 5.18
CA PHE A 176 1.34 1.75 6.17
C PHE A 176 2.02 1.99 7.53
N LEU A 177 2.86 1.07 8.00
CA LEU A 177 3.58 1.24 9.27
C LEU A 177 4.57 2.42 9.23
N LYS A 178 5.30 2.60 8.12
CA LYS A 178 6.20 3.76 7.93
C LYS A 178 5.47 5.10 7.98
N THR A 179 4.16 5.13 7.71
CA THR A 179 3.40 6.39 7.80
C THR A 179 3.26 6.91 9.23
N PHE A 180 3.42 6.06 10.25
CA PHE A 180 3.46 6.52 11.64
C PHE A 180 4.76 7.26 11.98
N GLU A 181 5.85 6.99 11.24
CA GLU A 181 7.12 7.71 11.36
C GLU A 181 7.11 9.01 10.55
N VAL A 182 6.58 8.97 9.32
CA VAL A 182 6.56 10.14 8.41
C VAL A 182 5.48 11.16 8.81
N PHE A 183 4.29 10.69 9.17
CA PHE A 183 3.19 11.52 9.64
C PHE A 183 2.87 11.17 11.09
N PRO A 184 3.66 11.67 12.06
CA PRO A 184 3.34 11.47 13.46
C PRO A 184 1.97 12.09 13.76
N PRO A 185 1.17 11.48 14.64
CA PRO A 185 -0.12 12.03 15.06
C PRO A 185 0.11 13.18 16.04
N THR A 186 0.40 14.35 15.49
CA THR A 186 0.42 15.62 16.22
C THR A 186 -0.96 16.28 16.17
N LEU A 187 -1.19 17.18 17.11
CA LEU A 187 -2.38 18.02 17.21
C LEU A 187 -2.37 19.07 16.12
N GLY A 188 -3.34 18.94 15.23
CA GLY A 188 -3.61 19.93 14.21
C GLY A 188 -3.08 19.58 12.83
N LEU A 189 -3.40 20.48 11.93
CA LEU A 189 -3.04 20.45 10.54
C LEU A 189 -1.66 21.08 10.34
N GLU A 190 -0.66 20.74 11.15
CA GLU A 190 0.69 21.35 11.03
C GLU A 190 1.31 21.08 9.65
N TRP A 191 0.98 19.93 9.03
CA TRP A 191 1.30 19.60 7.64
C TRP A 191 0.53 20.44 6.60
N LEU A 192 -0.64 20.97 6.98
CA LEU A 192 -1.50 21.86 6.18
C LEU A 192 -1.22 23.34 6.46
N GLY A 193 -0.41 23.63 7.48
CA GLY A 193 0.09 24.94 7.84
C GLY A 193 -0.84 25.74 8.77
N ASP A 194 -0.20 26.54 9.62
CA ASP A 194 -0.82 27.66 10.31
C ASP A 194 -1.29 28.67 9.24
N PRO A 195 -2.58 29.06 9.15
CA PRO A 195 -3.08 29.92 8.08
C PRO A 195 -2.40 31.30 8.02
N ILE A 196 -1.67 31.68 9.06
CA ILE A 196 -0.93 32.95 9.18
C ILE A 196 0.51 32.83 8.64
N GLN A 197 1.09 31.63 8.55
CA GLN A 197 2.47 31.38 8.07
C GLN A 197 2.53 30.75 6.66
N ALA A 198 1.40 30.67 5.95
CA ALA A 198 1.27 30.16 4.58
C ALA A 198 2.11 30.90 3.51
N SER A 199 2.89 31.93 3.88
CA SER A 199 3.77 32.67 2.98
C SER A 199 5.11 31.99 2.71
N HIS A 200 5.51 30.98 3.48
CA HIS A 200 6.71 30.16 3.22
C HIS A 200 6.27 28.72 3.00
N GLY A 201 5.95 28.38 1.74
CA GLY A 201 5.27 27.15 1.35
C GLY A 201 5.78 25.88 2.04
N HIS A 202 4.85 25.14 2.65
CA HIS A 202 5.12 23.86 3.30
C HIS A 202 5.58 22.82 2.26
N PRO A 203 6.85 22.35 2.30
CA PRO A 203 7.38 21.41 1.30
C PRO A 203 6.67 20.04 1.35
N GLU A 204 6.11 19.66 2.49
CA GLU A 204 5.41 18.38 2.66
C GLU A 204 4.06 18.34 1.94
N LEU A 205 3.21 19.37 2.09
CA LEU A 205 1.93 19.46 1.37
C LEU A 205 2.13 19.52 -0.14
N GLN A 206 3.13 20.29 -0.60
CA GLN A 206 3.50 20.32 -2.02
C GLN A 206 3.99 18.96 -2.52
N GLY A 207 4.73 18.22 -1.68
CA GLY A 207 5.15 16.84 -1.96
C GLY A 207 3.96 15.89 -2.10
N VAL A 208 2.98 15.97 -1.19
CA VAL A 208 1.75 15.15 -1.22
C VAL A 208 0.91 15.46 -2.46
N ILE A 209 0.69 16.74 -2.77
CA ILE A 209 -0.07 17.15 -3.96
C ILE A 209 0.63 16.69 -5.24
N LYS A 210 1.96 16.85 -5.33
CA LYS A 210 2.75 16.39 -6.48
C LYS A 210 2.73 14.88 -6.62
N ALA A 211 2.84 14.14 -5.51
CA ALA A 211 2.74 12.69 -5.51
C ALA A 211 1.36 12.24 -6.00
N PHE A 212 0.28 12.84 -5.49
CA PHE A 212 -1.08 12.56 -5.92
C PHE A 212 -1.30 12.87 -7.41
N ALA A 213 -0.84 14.02 -7.89
CA ALA A 213 -0.95 14.40 -9.30
C ALA A 213 -0.16 13.44 -10.21
N THR A 214 1.01 12.99 -9.77
CA THR A 214 1.83 12.02 -10.51
C THR A 214 1.19 10.64 -10.51
N MET A 215 0.67 10.17 -9.37
CA MET A 215 -0.01 8.87 -9.26
C MET A 215 -1.30 8.82 -10.08
N SER A 216 -2.12 9.88 -10.03
CA SER A 216 -3.33 9.98 -10.84
C SER A 216 -3.01 10.04 -12.33
N GLY A 217 -2.01 10.83 -12.75
CA GLY A 217 -1.53 10.84 -14.14
C GLY A 217 -1.04 9.47 -14.61
N ASN A 218 -0.23 8.79 -13.80
CA ASN A 218 0.26 7.44 -14.09
C ASN A 218 -0.88 6.41 -14.15
N SER A 219 -1.90 6.55 -13.31
CA SER A 219 -3.07 5.66 -13.33
C SER A 219 -3.87 5.77 -14.64
N LEU A 220 -4.01 6.98 -15.18
CA LEU A 220 -4.65 7.21 -16.48
C LEU A 220 -3.80 6.63 -17.62
N LEU A 221 -2.48 6.83 -17.58
CA LEU A 221 -1.56 6.23 -18.55
C LEU A 221 -1.62 4.70 -18.51
N LEU A 222 -1.64 4.10 -17.31
CA LEU A 222 -1.77 2.65 -17.12
C LEU A 222 -3.10 2.14 -17.69
N THR A 223 -4.19 2.87 -17.43
CA THR A 223 -5.52 2.56 -17.99
C THR A 223 -5.47 2.48 -19.51
N LEU A 224 -4.89 3.50 -20.15
CA LEU A 224 -4.77 3.56 -21.60
C LEU A 224 -3.84 2.50 -22.15
N GLN A 225 -2.71 2.21 -21.48
CA GLN A 225 -1.76 1.17 -21.92
C GLN A 225 -2.38 -0.23 -21.90
N ILE A 226 -3.15 -0.55 -20.85
CA ILE A 226 -3.85 -1.83 -20.75
C ILE A 226 -4.97 -1.92 -21.79
N ALA A 227 -5.72 -0.82 -21.98
CA ALA A 227 -6.83 -0.79 -22.95
C ALA A 227 -6.36 -0.72 -24.41
N ALA A 228 -5.21 -0.11 -24.69
CA ALA A 228 -4.71 0.21 -26.03
C ALA A 228 -4.77 -0.95 -27.05
N PRO A 229 -4.24 -2.16 -26.78
CA PRO A 229 -4.26 -3.24 -27.77
C PRO A 229 -5.69 -3.67 -28.15
N ALA A 230 -6.59 -3.75 -27.17
CA ALA A 230 -8.01 -4.04 -27.40
C ALA A 230 -8.72 -2.87 -28.10
N MET A 231 -8.40 -1.63 -27.73
CA MET A 231 -8.99 -0.45 -28.37
C MET A 231 -8.61 -0.33 -29.85
N ILE A 232 -7.34 -0.54 -30.19
CA ILE A 232 -6.85 -0.44 -31.57
C ILE A 232 -7.51 -1.52 -32.44
N THR A 233 -7.62 -2.75 -31.94
CA THR A 233 -8.25 -3.86 -32.67
C THR A 233 -9.75 -3.65 -32.86
N LEU A 234 -10.45 -3.13 -31.85
CA LEU A 234 -11.87 -2.79 -31.95
C LEU A 234 -12.13 -1.60 -32.88
N LEU A 235 -11.28 -0.57 -32.83
CA LEU A 235 -11.36 0.57 -33.73
C LEU A 235 -11.09 0.16 -35.19
N LEU A 236 -10.12 -0.73 -35.43
CA LEU A 236 -9.91 -1.28 -36.76
C LEU A 236 -11.12 -2.10 -37.25
N THR A 237 -11.75 -2.85 -36.33
CA THR A 237 -12.99 -3.57 -36.62
C THR A 237 -14.13 -2.62 -37.01
N ASP A 238 -14.25 -1.45 -36.36
CA ASP A 238 -15.21 -0.42 -36.74
C ASP A 238 -14.98 0.12 -38.15
N VAL A 239 -13.72 0.39 -38.52
CA VAL A 239 -13.38 0.83 -39.88
C VAL A 239 -13.77 -0.24 -40.90
N LEU A 240 -13.47 -1.51 -40.64
CA LEU A 240 -13.82 -2.62 -41.53
C LEU A 240 -15.33 -2.79 -41.69
N LEU A 241 -16.09 -2.72 -40.59
CA LEU A 241 -17.55 -2.78 -40.61
C LEU A 241 -18.17 -1.57 -41.33
N GLY A 242 -17.57 -0.38 -41.19
CA GLY A 242 -17.96 0.81 -41.93
C GLY A 242 -17.78 0.66 -43.44
N ILE A 243 -16.69 0.02 -43.88
CA ILE A 243 -16.47 -0.32 -45.30
C ILE A 243 -17.51 -1.32 -45.79
N ILE A 244 -17.84 -2.34 -44.99
CA ILE A 244 -18.89 -3.33 -45.31
C ILE A 244 -20.25 -2.65 -45.45
N ASN A 245 -20.58 -1.68 -44.59
CA ASN A 245 -21.84 -0.93 -44.65
C ASN A 245 -22.03 -0.24 -46.02
N ARG A 246 -20.93 0.23 -46.62
CA ARG A 246 -20.95 0.84 -47.95
C ARG A 246 -21.20 -0.19 -49.06
N GLY A 247 -20.68 -1.42 -48.91
CA GLY A 247 -20.82 -2.49 -49.90
C GLY A 247 -22.14 -3.25 -49.83
N ALA A 248 -22.75 -3.35 -48.65
CA ALA A 248 -24.01 -4.07 -48.42
C ALA A 248 -24.91 -3.29 -47.44
N PRO A 249 -25.52 -2.16 -47.88
CA PRO A 249 -26.31 -1.28 -47.00
C PRO A 249 -27.59 -1.94 -46.46
N GLN A 250 -28.03 -3.07 -47.03
CA GLN A 250 -29.15 -3.85 -46.50
C GLN A 250 -28.83 -4.59 -45.19
N VAL A 251 -27.56 -4.69 -44.79
CA VAL A 251 -27.16 -5.37 -43.55
C VAL A 251 -27.24 -4.38 -42.39
N ASN A 252 -27.86 -4.80 -41.28
CA ASN A 252 -27.81 -4.04 -40.03
C ASN A 252 -26.40 -4.14 -39.42
N VAL A 253 -25.52 -3.22 -39.82
CA VAL A 253 -24.12 -3.19 -39.38
C VAL A 253 -23.99 -2.95 -37.88
N PHE A 254 -24.94 -2.26 -37.26
CA PHE A 254 -24.95 -2.10 -35.81
C PHE A 254 -25.11 -3.45 -35.09
N ALA A 255 -26.12 -4.25 -35.47
CA ALA A 255 -26.32 -5.57 -34.90
C ALA A 255 -25.14 -6.52 -35.19
N LEU A 256 -24.59 -6.46 -36.41
CA LEU A 256 -23.41 -7.23 -36.78
C LEU A 256 -22.19 -6.84 -35.94
N SER A 257 -22.00 -5.54 -35.66
CA SER A 257 -20.85 -5.05 -34.89
C SER A 257 -20.81 -5.62 -33.48
N GLN A 258 -21.94 -5.77 -32.80
CA GLN A 258 -21.98 -6.30 -31.44
C GLN A 258 -21.57 -7.79 -31.39
N VAL A 259 -22.02 -8.57 -32.38
CA VAL A 259 -21.67 -10.00 -32.49
C VAL A 259 -20.20 -10.19 -32.84
N VAL A 260 -19.64 -9.35 -33.70
CA VAL A 260 -18.25 -9.45 -34.16
C VAL A 260 -17.25 -8.90 -33.12
N LYS A 261 -17.55 -7.75 -32.50
CA LYS A 261 -16.66 -7.10 -31.54
C LYS A 261 -16.50 -7.87 -30.24
N GLY A 262 -17.53 -8.59 -29.80
CA GLY A 262 -17.49 -9.40 -28.57
C GLY A 262 -16.28 -10.35 -28.49
N PRO A 263 -16.17 -11.33 -29.39
CA PRO A 263 -15.04 -12.27 -29.40
C PRO A 263 -13.70 -11.61 -29.72
N ILE A 264 -13.67 -10.62 -30.63
CA ILE A 264 -12.43 -9.91 -30.99
C ILE A 264 -11.86 -9.15 -29.78
N GLY A 265 -12.70 -8.43 -29.05
CA GLY A 265 -12.27 -7.67 -27.87
C GLY A 265 -11.74 -8.57 -26.76
N ILE A 266 -12.37 -9.73 -26.54
CA ILE A 266 -11.89 -10.71 -25.55
C ILE A 266 -10.56 -11.33 -26.02
N ALA A 267 -10.45 -11.74 -27.28
CA ALA A 267 -9.22 -12.31 -27.82
C ALA A 267 -8.04 -11.32 -27.73
N ALA A 268 -8.27 -10.05 -28.07
CA ALA A 268 -7.27 -9.00 -27.95
C ALA A 268 -6.82 -8.79 -26.51
N LEU A 269 -7.76 -8.84 -25.55
CA LEU A 269 -7.44 -8.74 -24.12
C LEU A 269 -6.63 -9.96 -23.63
N MET A 270 -6.99 -11.17 -24.04
CA MET A 270 -6.26 -12.38 -23.66
C MET A 270 -4.82 -12.34 -24.16
N ILE A 271 -4.60 -11.87 -25.40
CA ILE A 271 -3.25 -11.69 -25.95
C ILE A 271 -2.49 -10.60 -25.16
N ALA A 272 -3.17 -9.50 -24.81
CA ALA A 272 -2.57 -8.42 -24.02
C ALA A 272 -2.17 -8.85 -22.60
N LEU A 273 -2.80 -9.89 -22.05
CA LEU A 273 -2.49 -10.42 -20.72
C LEU A 273 -1.22 -11.30 -20.68
N ILE A 274 -0.82 -11.88 -21.82
CA ILE A 274 0.40 -12.71 -21.94
C ILE A 274 1.67 -12.01 -21.46
N PRO A 275 2.02 -10.78 -21.92
CA PRO A 275 3.23 -10.10 -21.44
C PRO A 275 3.17 -9.77 -19.95
N ILE A 276 1.99 -9.47 -19.41
CA ILE A 276 1.79 -9.24 -17.98
C ILE A 276 2.07 -10.52 -17.19
N TRP A 277 1.55 -11.67 -17.66
CA TRP A 277 1.80 -12.97 -17.05
C TRP A 277 3.28 -13.32 -17.06
N ASN A 278 3.98 -13.15 -18.18
CA ASN A 278 5.41 -13.41 -18.28
C ASN A 278 6.22 -12.56 -17.30
N TYR A 279 5.81 -11.30 -17.09
CA TYR A 279 6.46 -10.43 -16.10
C TYR A 279 6.28 -10.96 -14.67
N VAL A 280 5.06 -11.39 -14.33
CA VAL A 280 4.74 -12.00 -13.02
C VAL A 280 5.51 -13.31 -12.83
N GLU A 281 5.59 -14.15 -13.86
CA GLU A 281 6.34 -15.41 -13.82
C GLU A 281 7.83 -15.19 -13.56
N VAL A 282 8.43 -14.17 -14.18
CA VAL A 282 9.86 -13.88 -14.01
C VAL A 282 10.18 -13.19 -12.68
N HIS A 283 9.31 -12.33 -12.16
CA HIS A 283 9.64 -11.48 -11.01
C HIS A 283 8.90 -11.84 -9.71
N ALA A 284 7.67 -12.34 -9.80
CA ALA A 284 6.86 -12.67 -8.63
C ALA A 284 7.04 -14.12 -8.20
N LEU A 285 7.03 -15.07 -9.15
CA LEU A 285 7.11 -16.50 -8.83
C LEU A 285 8.42 -16.92 -8.15
N PRO A 286 9.61 -16.41 -8.56
CA PRO A 286 10.84 -16.79 -7.89
C PRO A 286 10.81 -16.42 -6.41
N ARG A 287 10.28 -15.25 -6.03
CA ARG A 287 10.19 -14.80 -4.63
C ARG A 287 9.35 -15.75 -3.76
N ILE A 288 8.35 -16.40 -4.35
CA ILE A 288 7.50 -17.40 -3.69
C ILE A 288 8.24 -18.74 -3.57
N VAL A 289 8.88 -19.19 -4.66
CA VAL A 289 9.55 -20.50 -4.74
C VAL A 289 10.85 -20.53 -3.93
N THR A 290 11.64 -19.45 -3.93
CA THR A 290 12.83 -19.33 -3.06
C THR A 290 12.49 -18.97 -1.62
N GLY A 291 11.21 -18.77 -1.28
CA GLY A 291 10.79 -18.48 0.08
C GLY A 291 11.44 -17.22 0.64
N GLU A 292 11.70 -16.23 -0.20
CA GLU A 292 12.25 -14.92 0.17
C GLU A 292 11.18 -14.03 0.83
N ASN A 293 10.24 -14.67 1.54
CA ASN A 293 9.43 -14.01 2.53
C ASN A 293 10.35 -13.67 3.70
N SER A 294 10.15 -12.47 4.22
CA SER A 294 10.96 -11.76 5.21
C SER A 294 11.60 -12.60 6.32
N ILE A 295 11.11 -13.80 6.64
CA ILE A 295 11.70 -14.73 7.62
C ILE A 295 13.06 -15.28 7.18
N THR A 296 13.28 -15.66 5.92
CA THR A 296 14.60 -16.18 5.48
C THR A 296 15.61 -15.06 5.25
N ALA A 297 15.16 -13.91 4.74
CA ALA A 297 15.98 -12.70 4.62
C ALA A 297 16.37 -12.12 6.00
N VAL A 298 15.44 -12.13 6.96
CA VAL A 298 15.72 -11.77 8.36
C VAL A 298 16.58 -12.84 9.03
N ALA A 299 16.34 -14.14 8.80
CA ALA A 299 17.15 -15.22 9.39
C ALA A 299 18.59 -15.24 8.85
N THR A 300 18.79 -15.00 7.55
CA THR A 300 20.13 -14.89 6.95
C THR A 300 20.84 -13.63 7.45
N LYS A 301 20.13 -12.50 7.51
CA LYS A 301 20.69 -11.24 8.04
C LYS A 301 20.97 -11.29 9.54
N MET A 302 20.15 -11.98 10.34
CA MET A 302 20.41 -12.27 11.75
C MET A 302 21.59 -13.23 11.91
N ARG A 303 21.68 -14.27 11.08
CA ARG A 303 22.82 -15.21 11.08
C ARG A 303 24.14 -14.51 10.71
N ASP A 304 24.10 -13.59 9.77
CA ASP A 304 25.29 -12.83 9.35
C ASP A 304 25.65 -11.74 10.37
N SER A 305 24.66 -11.12 11.03
CA SER A 305 24.89 -10.22 12.16
C SER A 305 25.54 -10.95 13.35
N ASP A 306 25.11 -12.17 13.66
CA ASP A 306 25.65 -12.98 14.76
C ASP A 306 27.08 -13.48 14.47
N ARG A 307 27.39 -13.79 13.20
CA ARG A 307 28.77 -14.10 12.76
C ARG A 307 29.70 -12.89 12.85
N THR A 308 29.20 -11.71 12.47
CA THR A 308 29.96 -10.47 12.53
C THR A 308 30.24 -10.07 13.99
N ALA A 309 29.25 -10.21 14.87
CA ALA A 309 29.41 -9.98 16.31
C ALA A 309 30.45 -10.93 16.94
N LYS A 310 30.40 -12.23 16.59
CA LYS A 310 31.38 -13.22 17.06
C LYS A 310 32.81 -12.97 16.55
N GLN A 311 32.97 -12.50 15.32
CA GLN A 311 34.29 -12.12 14.79
C GLN A 311 34.87 -10.89 15.50
N VAL A 312 34.06 -9.84 15.71
CA VAL A 312 34.49 -8.63 16.42
C VAL A 312 34.86 -8.94 17.88
N GLN A 313 34.14 -9.85 18.54
CA GLN A 313 34.47 -10.28 19.89
C GLN A 313 35.77 -11.09 19.94
N ALA A 314 35.96 -12.03 19.01
CA ALA A 314 37.20 -12.81 18.92
C ALA A 314 38.44 -11.94 18.63
N GLU A 315 38.28 -10.88 17.81
CA GLU A 315 39.36 -9.93 17.52
C GLU A 315 39.72 -9.08 18.75
N LYS A 316 38.71 -8.67 19.55
CA LYS A 316 38.93 -7.97 20.82
C LYS A 316 39.62 -8.86 21.86
N ASP A 317 39.22 -10.12 21.96
CA ASP A 317 39.81 -11.06 22.91
C ASP A 317 41.27 -11.40 22.52
N ALA A 318 41.57 -11.53 21.22
CA ALA A 318 42.93 -11.68 20.72
C ALA A 318 43.80 -10.44 20.95
N ALA A 319 43.25 -9.23 20.75
CA ALA A 319 43.94 -7.97 21.03
C ALA A 319 44.24 -7.80 22.52
N LYS A 320 43.34 -8.23 23.41
CA LYS A 320 43.54 -8.22 24.86
C LYS A 320 44.62 -9.21 25.30
N ALA A 321 44.61 -10.44 24.76
CA ALA A 321 45.65 -11.43 25.03
C ALA A 321 47.04 -10.98 24.52
N ALA A 322 47.11 -10.30 23.37
CA ALA A 322 48.35 -9.74 22.84
C ALA A 322 48.88 -8.55 23.68
N ALA A 323 47.98 -7.77 24.29
CA ALA A 323 48.35 -6.69 25.22
C ALA A 323 48.87 -7.24 26.55
N GLU A 324 48.28 -8.31 27.08
CA GLU A 324 48.73 -9.00 28.29
C GLU A 324 50.11 -9.65 28.07
N ALA A 325 50.34 -10.30 26.92
CA ALA A 325 51.65 -10.86 26.55
C ALA A 325 52.74 -9.79 26.33
N ARG A 326 52.38 -8.57 25.91
CA ARG A 326 53.33 -7.43 25.83
C ARG A 326 53.61 -6.78 27.18
N GLY A 327 52.71 -6.91 28.16
CA GLY A 327 52.91 -6.43 29.53
C GLY A 327 53.95 -7.25 30.30
N GLU A 328 53.96 -8.57 30.11
CA GLU A 328 54.89 -9.48 30.81
C GLU A 328 56.36 -9.28 30.40
N VAL A 329 56.64 -8.89 29.14
CA VAL A 329 58.01 -8.71 28.63
C VAL A 329 58.70 -7.45 29.19
N THR A 330 57.97 -6.55 29.85
CA THR A 330 58.56 -5.32 30.42
C THR A 330 58.92 -5.41 31.92
N SER A 331 58.65 -6.55 32.57
CA SER A 331 58.91 -6.73 34.01
C SER A 331 60.19 -7.51 34.36
N ASP A 332 60.88 -8.10 33.38
CA ASP A 332 62.13 -8.87 33.61
C ASP A 332 63.35 -8.15 33.03
N GLY A 333 63.65 -6.99 33.58
CA GLY A 333 64.71 -6.12 33.10
C GLY A 333 65.12 -5.05 34.10
N ARG A 334 65.34 -5.42 35.37
CA ARG A 334 66.16 -4.68 36.34
C ARG A 334 66.79 -5.62 37.36
#